data_AF-A0A238UT61-F1
#
_entry.id   AF-A0A238UT61-F1
#
_cell.length_a   1.000
_cell.length_b   1.000
_cell.length_c   1.000
_cell.angle_alpha   90.00
_cell.angle_beta   90.00
_cell.angle_gamma   90.00
#
_symmetry.space_group_name_H-M   'P 1'
#
loop_
_entity.id
_entity.type
_entity.pdbx_description
1 polymer ?
#
loop_
_entity_poly.entity_id
_entity_poly.type
_entity_poly.pdbx_seq_one_letter_code
_entity_poly.pdbx_strand_id
1 'polypeptide(L)'
;MYLAGVGTVGGAGGTDRLSPERYLPRWVPEPVRRHACAVDMLPAGSPGKVGVLDLEFELIGARTELTGHYQKAPLHITRPLYPDPAAPDLPYVMLMSSGGGVLQGDRYRVDVSCGAGASVHVTTQGATRLYRMEQDYATQLVGLAAGPGGYLEYLPDTTIPFGGTRFYQHIAVNAHPDSTVLVGETLLAGRLARGERHAYTAYCGDLEVHDTAGRLLFADPLHLVPADRAVTGPAVMDDFGVLSSLYVVTGRRPAQAVADTMHEALARTGLRAGASVLPGDRGAWARVLGDRSPEVETAFMQVWDAVRRLLLGVPAPARRRW
;
A
#
# COMPACT_ATOMS: atom_id res chain seq x y z
N MET A 1 -19.12 13.80 3.41
CA MET A 1 -18.89 14.44 4.72
C MET A 1 -17.99 13.50 5.51
N TYR A 2 -16.68 13.66 5.36
CA TYR A 2 -15.68 12.82 6.02
C TYR A 2 -15.63 13.23 7.50
N LEU A 3 -16.17 12.40 8.39
CA LEU A 3 -16.02 12.65 9.83
C LEU A 3 -14.66 12.13 10.26
N ALA A 4 -13.73 13.08 10.44
CA ALA A 4 -12.43 12.86 11.03
C ALA A 4 -12.57 12.39 12.48
N GLY A 5 -11.96 11.25 12.76
CA GLY A 5 -11.85 10.69 14.11
C GLY A 5 -10.71 9.68 14.09
N VAL A 6 -9.49 10.16 13.87
CA VAL A 6 -8.28 9.32 13.82
C VAL A 6 -8.02 8.76 15.21
N GLY A 7 -7.96 7.43 15.30
CA GLY A 7 -7.43 6.76 16.47
C GLY A 7 -5.96 7.11 16.60
N THR A 8 -5.61 7.69 17.74
CA THR A 8 -4.25 7.98 18.16
C THR A 8 -3.41 6.69 18.10
N VAL A 9 -2.38 6.67 17.26
CA VAL A 9 -1.29 5.69 17.38
C VAL A 9 -0.40 6.21 18.50
N GLY A 10 -0.72 5.84 19.74
CA GLY A 10 0.02 6.27 20.91
C GLY A 10 -0.35 5.47 22.15
N GLY A 11 0.61 4.66 22.62
CA GLY A 11 0.68 4.16 24.00
C GLY A 11 -0.10 2.87 24.27
N ALA A 12 0.59 1.92 24.87
CA ALA A 12 0.05 0.68 25.42
C ALA A 12 -1.16 0.95 26.33
N GLY A 13 -2.37 0.76 25.78
CA GLY A 13 -3.64 1.09 26.42
C GLY A 13 -4.83 0.41 25.75
N GLY A 14 -4.89 -0.92 25.85
CA GLY A 14 -6.15 -1.63 26.14
C GLY A 14 -7.22 -1.79 25.06
N THR A 15 -6.87 -2.09 23.81
CA THR A 15 -7.82 -2.78 22.91
C THR A 15 -7.22 -4.11 22.46
N ASP A 16 -8.02 -5.18 22.56
CA ASP A 16 -7.61 -6.50 22.10
C ASP A 16 -7.21 -6.40 20.62
N ARG A 17 -6.01 -6.90 20.26
CA ARG A 17 -5.51 -6.93 18.88
C ARG A 17 -6.45 -7.68 17.95
N LEU A 18 -7.30 -8.54 18.49
CA LEU A 18 -8.31 -9.34 17.80
C LEU A 18 -9.73 -8.81 18.00
N SER A 19 -9.89 -7.60 18.54
CA SER A 19 -11.17 -6.91 18.53
C SER A 19 -11.59 -6.58 17.08
N PRO A 20 -12.86 -6.84 16.71
CA PRO A 20 -13.37 -6.51 15.37
C PRO A 20 -13.16 -5.05 14.98
N GLU A 21 -13.25 -4.12 15.93
CA GLU A 21 -13.05 -2.68 15.73
C GLU A 21 -11.68 -2.32 15.14
N ARG A 22 -10.69 -3.21 15.29
CA ARG A 22 -9.32 -2.99 14.83
C ARG A 22 -9.09 -3.41 13.37
N TYR A 23 -9.71 -4.50 12.93
CA TYR A 23 -9.51 -5.05 11.57
C TYR A 23 -10.71 -4.88 10.65
N LEU A 24 -11.86 -4.45 11.18
CA LEU A 24 -12.98 -4.00 10.37
C LEU A 24 -12.83 -2.51 10.07
N PRO A 25 -13.00 -2.09 8.80
CA PRO A 25 -12.97 -0.67 8.49
C PRO A 25 -14.15 0.05 9.15
N ARG A 26 -13.92 1.29 9.57
CA ARG A 26 -14.98 2.15 10.12
C ARG A 26 -16.08 2.47 9.11
N TRP A 27 -15.72 2.47 7.83
CA TRP A 27 -16.66 2.66 6.72
C TRP A 27 -16.19 1.83 5.53
N VAL A 28 -17.15 1.38 4.71
CA VAL A 28 -16.87 0.65 3.47
C VAL A 28 -17.57 1.38 2.32
N PRO A 29 -16.89 1.65 1.19
CA PRO A 29 -17.51 2.24 0.02
C PRO A 29 -18.77 1.51 -0.42
N GLU A 30 -19.80 2.26 -0.81
CA GLU A 30 -21.09 1.70 -1.20
C GLU A 30 -21.00 0.58 -2.26
N PRO A 31 -20.15 0.69 -3.31
CA PRO A 31 -20.01 -0.37 -4.30
C PRO A 31 -19.57 -1.72 -3.75
N VAL A 32 -18.85 -1.73 -2.62
CA VAL A 32 -18.44 -2.95 -1.92
C VAL A 32 -19.46 -3.32 -0.85
N ARG A 33 -19.90 -2.34 -0.05
CA ARG A 33 -20.82 -2.51 1.08
C ARG A 33 -22.17 -3.09 0.67
N ARG A 34 -22.69 -2.76 -0.51
CA ARG A 34 -23.96 -3.32 -1.02
C ARG A 34 -23.97 -4.85 -1.17
N HIS A 35 -22.80 -5.48 -1.14
CA HIS A 35 -22.64 -6.93 -1.19
C HIS A 35 -22.49 -7.58 0.19
N ALA A 36 -22.49 -6.80 1.28
CA ALA A 36 -22.37 -7.32 2.64
C ALA A 36 -23.49 -8.32 2.95
N CYS A 37 -23.13 -9.54 3.31
CA CYS A 37 -24.08 -10.55 3.76
C CYS A 37 -23.41 -11.55 4.69
N ALA A 38 -24.22 -12.35 5.39
CA ALA A 38 -23.69 -13.56 6.03
C ALA A 38 -23.17 -14.50 4.92
N VAL A 39 -22.00 -15.10 5.16
CA VAL A 39 -21.45 -16.13 4.27
C VAL A 39 -21.90 -17.50 4.75
N ASP A 40 -22.25 -18.38 3.82
CA ASP A 40 -22.63 -19.79 4.11
C ASP A 40 -21.40 -20.66 4.40
N MET A 41 -20.20 -20.09 4.26
CA MET A 41 -18.89 -20.67 4.58
C MET A 41 -18.35 -20.08 5.90
N LEU A 42 -17.06 -20.31 6.23
CA LEU A 42 -16.42 -19.73 7.42
C LEU A 42 -16.61 -18.20 7.47
N PRO A 43 -17.33 -17.65 8.48
CA PRO A 43 -17.60 -16.21 8.58
C PRO A 43 -16.34 -15.38 8.83
N ALA A 44 -16.42 -14.08 8.53
CA ALA A 44 -15.43 -13.10 8.96
C ALA A 44 -15.24 -13.21 10.48
N GLY A 45 -13.99 -13.38 10.93
CA GLY A 45 -13.69 -13.72 12.33
C GLY A 45 -13.22 -15.16 12.55
N SER A 46 -13.50 -16.08 11.63
CA SER A 46 -13.07 -17.47 11.73
C SER A 46 -11.54 -17.61 11.66
N PRO A 47 -10.95 -18.66 12.26
CA PRO A 47 -9.54 -19.00 12.05
C PRO A 47 -9.20 -19.01 10.56
N GLY A 48 -8.15 -18.29 10.16
CA GLY A 48 -7.72 -18.15 8.77
C GLY A 48 -8.44 -17.07 7.95
N LYS A 49 -9.46 -16.39 8.47
CA LYS A 49 -10.14 -15.25 7.81
C LYS A 49 -9.68 -13.88 8.27
N VAL A 50 -9.21 -13.78 9.51
CA VAL A 50 -8.69 -12.54 10.07
C VAL A 50 -7.18 -12.62 10.18
N GLY A 51 -6.50 -11.80 9.39
CA GLY A 51 -5.05 -11.66 9.42
C GLY A 51 -4.66 -10.34 10.07
N VAL A 52 -3.71 -10.37 11.01
CA VAL A 52 -3.24 -9.16 11.71
C VAL A 52 -1.73 -9.18 11.75
N LEU A 53 -1.10 -8.07 11.36
CA LEU A 53 0.33 -7.82 11.54
C LEU A 53 0.50 -6.48 12.26
N ASP A 54 1.25 -6.49 13.36
CA ASP A 54 1.70 -5.27 14.04
C ASP A 54 3.22 -5.33 14.10
N LEU A 55 3.87 -4.39 13.41
CA LEU A 55 5.31 -4.34 13.26
C LEU A 55 5.80 -2.98 13.75
N GLU A 56 6.73 -2.98 14.70
CA GLU A 56 7.34 -1.77 15.24
C GLU A 56 8.85 -1.83 15.00
N PHE A 57 9.38 -0.81 14.34
CA PHE A 57 10.79 -0.71 13.98
C PHE A 57 11.42 0.49 14.68
N GLU A 58 12.51 0.26 15.41
CA GLU A 58 13.22 1.29 16.17
C GLU A 58 14.72 1.27 15.84
N LEU A 59 15.36 2.43 15.91
CA LEU A 59 16.81 2.54 15.75
C LEU A 59 17.51 2.02 17.02
N ILE A 60 18.20 0.89 16.92
CA ILE A 60 18.96 0.28 18.02
C ILE A 60 20.45 0.32 17.69
N GLY A 61 21.16 1.22 18.36
CA GLY A 61 22.58 1.46 18.06
C GLY A 61 22.75 2.09 16.68
N ALA A 62 23.29 1.31 15.74
CA ALA A 62 23.62 1.78 14.39
C ALA A 62 22.67 1.25 13.29
N ARG A 63 21.64 0.47 13.63
CA ARG A 63 20.68 -0.06 12.65
C ARG A 63 19.26 -0.12 13.19
N THR A 64 18.30 -0.15 12.30
CA THR A 64 16.89 -0.32 12.67
C THR A 64 16.56 -1.77 12.93
N GLU A 65 15.93 -2.09 14.05
CA GLU A 65 15.52 -3.45 14.43
C GLU A 65 14.00 -3.55 14.57
N LEU A 66 13.45 -4.75 14.36
CA LEU A 66 12.05 -5.07 14.68
C LEU A 66 11.92 -5.29 16.20
N THR A 67 11.39 -4.31 16.91
CA THR A 67 11.26 -4.30 18.38
C THR A 67 9.88 -4.73 18.85
N GLY A 68 8.85 -4.50 18.04
CA GLY A 68 7.48 -4.96 18.27
C GLY A 68 7.03 -5.87 17.13
N HIS A 69 6.50 -7.04 17.48
CA HIS A 69 6.01 -8.00 16.49
C HIS A 69 4.80 -8.76 17.03
N TYR A 70 3.65 -8.56 16.40
CA TYR A 70 2.49 -9.40 16.52
C TYR A 70 2.08 -9.91 15.14
N GLN A 71 1.76 -11.19 15.05
CA GLN A 71 1.26 -11.80 13.82
C GLN A 71 0.13 -12.78 14.11
N LYS A 72 -0.89 -12.74 13.26
CA LYS A 72 -1.99 -13.72 13.21
C LYS A 72 -2.17 -14.18 11.78
N ALA A 73 -2.13 -15.50 11.61
CA ALA A 73 -2.42 -16.17 10.34
C ALA A 73 -3.78 -15.73 9.78
N PRO A 74 -3.90 -15.53 8.45
CA PRO A 74 -3.00 -16.03 7.42
C PRO A 74 -1.78 -15.14 7.12
N LEU A 75 -1.67 -13.96 7.75
CA LEU A 75 -0.55 -13.05 7.52
C LEU A 75 0.68 -13.44 8.34
N HIS A 76 1.84 -13.35 7.72
CA HIS A 76 3.14 -13.56 8.35
C HIS A 76 4.22 -12.76 7.61
N ILE A 77 5.40 -12.65 8.21
CA ILE A 77 6.53 -11.91 7.66
C ILE A 77 7.79 -12.76 7.56
N THR A 78 8.71 -12.37 6.68
CA THR A 78 10.11 -12.80 6.80
C THR A 78 10.72 -12.18 8.05
N ARG A 79 11.81 -12.77 8.55
CA ARG A 79 12.69 -12.01 9.45
C ARG A 79 13.19 -10.75 8.72
N PRO A 80 13.47 -9.65 9.43
CA PRO A 80 14.17 -8.50 8.85
C PRO A 80 15.47 -8.94 8.19
N LEU A 81 15.62 -8.60 6.91
CA LEU A 81 16.82 -8.86 6.12
C LEU A 81 17.55 -7.53 5.86
N TYR A 82 18.87 -7.54 5.77
CA TYR A 82 19.66 -6.35 5.46
C TYR A 82 20.43 -6.59 4.15
N PRO A 83 19.72 -6.66 3.00
CA PRO A 83 20.32 -7.09 1.75
C PRO A 83 21.10 -5.99 1.02
N ASP A 84 20.93 -4.73 1.40
CA ASP A 84 21.49 -3.57 0.72
C ASP A 84 22.81 -3.11 1.39
N PRO A 85 23.99 -3.33 0.78
CA PRO A 85 25.25 -2.88 1.36
C PRO A 85 25.39 -1.35 1.40
N ALA A 86 24.62 -0.62 0.57
CA ALA A 86 24.63 0.83 0.58
C ALA A 86 23.75 1.42 1.70
N ALA A 87 22.84 0.62 2.28
CA ALA A 87 21.99 0.98 3.40
C ALA A 87 21.94 -0.18 4.42
N PRO A 88 23.07 -0.50 5.09
CA PRO A 88 23.18 -1.67 5.97
C PRO A 88 22.33 -1.57 7.25
N ASP A 89 21.80 -0.38 7.53
CA ASP A 89 20.94 -0.05 8.66
C ASP A 89 19.44 -0.18 8.36
N LEU A 90 19.06 -0.39 7.08
CA LEU A 90 17.68 -0.40 6.60
C LEU A 90 17.19 -1.85 6.37
N PRO A 91 16.36 -2.41 7.26
CA PRO A 91 15.78 -3.74 7.11
C PRO A 91 14.72 -3.81 6.00
N TYR A 92 14.71 -4.94 5.31
CA TYR A 92 13.72 -5.38 4.34
C TYR A 92 12.85 -6.46 4.96
N VAL A 93 11.53 -6.26 4.90
CA VAL A 93 10.54 -7.21 5.40
C VAL A 93 9.53 -7.52 4.30
N MET A 94 9.32 -8.81 4.04
CA MET A 94 8.32 -9.27 3.09
C MET A 94 7.09 -9.76 3.83
N LEU A 95 5.94 -9.20 3.49
CA LEU A 95 4.62 -9.64 3.92
C LEU A 95 4.18 -10.82 3.05
N MET A 96 3.60 -11.82 3.70
CA MET A 96 3.13 -13.05 3.09
C MET A 96 1.75 -13.41 3.59
N SER A 97 0.96 -14.07 2.75
CA SER A 97 -0.30 -14.71 3.13
C SER A 97 -0.24 -16.19 2.78
N SER A 98 -0.55 -17.05 3.76
CA SER A 98 -0.55 -18.51 3.56
C SER A 98 -1.59 -18.98 2.53
N GLY A 99 -2.60 -18.17 2.21
CA GLY A 99 -3.66 -18.49 1.25
C GLY A 99 -3.32 -18.22 -0.21
N GLY A 100 -2.15 -17.63 -0.52
CA GLY A 100 -1.76 -17.29 -1.89
C GLY A 100 -2.63 -16.20 -2.55
N GLY A 101 -3.33 -15.41 -1.74
CA GLY A 101 -4.18 -14.29 -2.14
C GLY A 101 -5.28 -14.00 -1.11
N VAL A 102 -6.17 -13.07 -1.45
CA VAL A 102 -7.30 -12.65 -0.62
C VAL A 102 -8.57 -13.36 -1.08
N LEU A 103 -9.23 -14.05 -0.15
CA LEU A 103 -10.45 -14.80 -0.40
C LEU A 103 -11.67 -14.06 0.15
N GLN A 104 -12.85 -14.51 -0.26
CA GLN A 104 -14.14 -14.05 0.25
C GLN A 104 -14.18 -14.05 1.80
N GLY A 105 -14.64 -12.95 2.39
CA GLY A 105 -14.79 -12.82 3.84
C GLY A 105 -13.49 -12.54 4.59
N ASP A 106 -12.34 -12.44 3.92
CA ASP A 106 -11.07 -12.12 4.57
C ASP A 106 -11.07 -10.68 5.09
N ARG A 107 -10.47 -10.47 6.27
CA ARG A 107 -10.30 -9.17 6.93
C ARG A 107 -8.86 -9.03 7.40
N TYR A 108 -8.08 -8.24 6.70
CA TYR A 108 -6.65 -8.08 6.97
C TYR A 108 -6.35 -6.70 7.58
N ARG A 109 -5.51 -6.68 8.60
CA ARG A 109 -4.92 -5.48 9.21
C ARG A 109 -3.40 -5.59 9.19
N VAL A 110 -2.74 -4.58 8.66
CA VAL A 110 -1.28 -4.45 8.67
C VAL A 110 -0.94 -3.09 9.26
N ASP A 111 -0.33 -3.07 10.42
CA ASP A 111 0.19 -1.88 11.08
C ASP A 111 1.72 -1.92 11.07
N VAL A 112 2.34 -0.87 10.51
CA VAL A 112 3.80 -0.69 10.47
C VAL A 112 4.13 0.65 11.09
N SER A 113 4.87 0.64 12.20
CA SER A 113 5.47 1.84 12.78
C SER A 113 6.98 1.87 12.54
N CYS A 114 7.46 3.02 12.10
CA CYS A 114 8.87 3.34 11.96
C CYS A 114 9.17 4.48 12.94
N GLY A 115 9.91 4.15 13.99
CA GLY A 115 10.26 5.04 15.09
C GLY A 115 11.18 6.20 14.68
N ALA A 116 11.61 6.96 15.68
CA ALA A 116 12.45 8.14 15.45
C ALA A 116 13.81 7.73 14.87
N GLY A 117 14.19 8.33 13.74
CA GLY A 117 15.45 8.03 13.03
C GLY A 117 15.56 6.61 12.46
N ALA A 118 14.54 5.77 12.63
CA ALA A 118 14.51 4.41 12.09
C ALA A 118 14.24 4.42 10.58
N SER A 119 14.51 3.29 9.93
CA SER A 119 14.26 3.08 8.51
C SER A 119 13.73 1.67 8.26
N VAL A 120 12.81 1.50 7.31
CA VAL A 120 12.31 0.16 6.95
C VAL A 120 11.77 0.13 5.53
N HIS A 121 12.05 -0.96 4.82
CA HIS A 121 11.41 -1.32 3.56
C HIS A 121 10.47 -2.51 3.77
N VAL A 122 9.20 -2.31 3.46
CA VAL A 122 8.15 -3.33 3.53
C VAL A 122 7.61 -3.59 2.13
N THR A 123 7.62 -4.85 1.72
CA THR A 123 7.06 -5.29 0.43
C THR A 123 6.25 -6.58 0.62
N THR A 124 5.66 -7.13 -0.44
CA THR A 124 5.04 -8.46 -0.41
C THR A 124 5.93 -9.47 -1.13
N GLN A 125 5.85 -10.75 -0.75
CA GLN A 125 6.61 -11.82 -1.41
C GLN A 125 6.25 -11.96 -2.91
N GLY A 126 5.06 -11.55 -3.28
CA GLY A 126 4.62 -11.53 -4.67
C GLY A 126 3.27 -10.86 -4.82
N ALA A 127 2.74 -10.96 -6.04
CA ALA A 127 1.49 -10.35 -6.43
C ALA A 127 0.30 -10.78 -5.54
N THR A 128 -0.49 -9.82 -5.09
CA THR A 128 -1.70 -10.04 -4.30
C THR A 128 -2.84 -10.40 -5.24
N ARG A 129 -3.23 -11.67 -5.28
CA ARG A 129 -4.38 -12.14 -6.05
C ARG A 129 -5.66 -11.91 -5.24
N LEU A 130 -6.63 -11.21 -5.80
CA LEU A 130 -7.95 -11.09 -5.20
C LEU A 130 -8.86 -12.07 -5.92
N TYR A 131 -9.35 -13.08 -5.21
CA TYR A 131 -10.19 -14.11 -5.81
C TYR A 131 -11.65 -13.64 -5.98
N ARG A 132 -12.44 -14.44 -6.70
CA ARG A 132 -13.88 -14.25 -6.85
C ARG A 132 -14.60 -14.34 -5.51
N MET A 133 -15.64 -13.53 -5.34
CA MET A 133 -16.48 -13.51 -4.14
C MET A 133 -17.95 -13.56 -4.55
N GLU A 134 -18.62 -14.65 -4.20
CA GLU A 134 -20.04 -14.87 -4.49
C GLU A 134 -20.93 -14.22 -3.43
N GLN A 135 -20.49 -14.26 -2.18
CA GLN A 135 -21.14 -13.69 -1.00
C GLN A 135 -20.19 -12.73 -0.30
N ASP A 136 -20.70 -11.67 0.33
CA ASP A 136 -19.89 -10.69 1.06
C ASP A 136 -18.74 -10.11 0.20
N TYR A 137 -17.68 -9.62 0.85
CA TYR A 137 -16.48 -9.01 0.26
C TYR A 137 -15.25 -9.31 1.13
N ALA A 138 -14.08 -8.78 0.75
CA ALA A 138 -12.89 -8.79 1.58
C ALA A 138 -12.31 -7.39 1.81
N THR A 139 -11.59 -7.21 2.91
CA THR A 139 -10.96 -5.93 3.26
C THR A 139 -9.49 -6.07 3.64
N GLN A 140 -8.70 -5.06 3.30
CA GLN A 140 -7.33 -4.90 3.79
C GLN A 140 -7.11 -3.48 4.28
N LEU A 141 -6.75 -3.34 5.56
CA LEU A 141 -6.42 -2.06 6.18
C LEU A 141 -4.93 -2.01 6.43
N VAL A 142 -4.27 -0.96 5.96
CA VAL A 142 -2.83 -0.73 6.14
C VAL A 142 -2.66 0.59 6.90
N GLY A 143 -2.08 0.52 8.09
CA GLY A 143 -1.67 1.68 8.88
C GLY A 143 -0.16 1.85 8.82
N LEU A 144 0.31 2.99 8.31
CA LEU A 144 1.73 3.33 8.23
C LEU A 144 1.99 4.54 9.12
N ALA A 145 2.94 4.43 10.04
CA ALA A 145 3.33 5.54 10.90
C ALA A 145 4.85 5.75 10.84
N ALA A 146 5.29 6.99 10.62
CA ALA A 146 6.70 7.36 10.61
C ALA A 146 6.97 8.54 11.55
N GLY A 147 7.78 8.28 12.58
CA GLY A 147 8.21 9.25 13.57
C GLY A 147 9.24 10.26 13.05
N PRO A 148 9.71 11.20 13.89
CA PRO A 148 10.68 12.21 13.50
C PRO A 148 11.93 11.60 12.87
N GLY A 149 12.31 12.03 11.68
CA GLY A 149 13.47 11.47 10.98
C GLY A 149 13.30 10.01 10.51
N GLY A 150 12.12 9.40 10.67
CA GLY A 150 11.85 8.04 10.19
C GLY A 150 11.78 7.97 8.66
N TYR A 151 12.16 6.82 8.09
CA TYR A 151 12.10 6.53 6.66
C TYR A 151 11.38 5.20 6.39
N LEU A 152 10.13 5.25 5.94
CA LEU A 152 9.32 4.07 5.71
C LEU A 152 9.01 3.92 4.22
N GLU A 153 9.35 2.77 3.63
CA GLU A 153 8.90 2.39 2.29
C GLU A 153 7.88 1.25 2.41
N TYR A 154 6.66 1.46 1.92
CA TYR A 154 5.66 0.41 1.74
C TYR A 154 5.41 0.22 0.24
N LEU A 155 6.12 -0.73 -0.35
CA LEU A 155 6.16 -0.98 -1.79
C LEU A 155 5.73 -2.42 -2.08
N PRO A 156 4.45 -2.77 -1.85
CA PRO A 156 3.93 -4.10 -2.16
C PRO A 156 4.06 -4.42 -3.66
N ASP A 157 4.09 -5.72 -3.96
CA ASP A 157 3.99 -6.19 -5.33
C ASP A 157 2.54 -6.01 -5.85
N THR A 158 2.35 -6.33 -7.13
CA THR A 158 1.16 -5.97 -7.88
C THR A 158 -0.13 -6.64 -7.36
N THR A 159 -1.23 -5.90 -7.31
CA THR A 159 -2.57 -6.42 -7.02
C THR A 159 -3.29 -6.86 -8.30
N ILE A 160 -3.87 -8.06 -8.29
CA ILE A 160 -4.53 -8.68 -9.45
C ILE A 160 -5.97 -9.05 -9.06
N PRO A 161 -6.97 -8.22 -9.39
CA PRO A 161 -8.37 -8.55 -9.17
C PRO A 161 -8.86 -9.59 -10.20
N PHE A 162 -9.46 -10.67 -9.73
CA PHE A 162 -10.06 -11.68 -10.62
C PHE A 162 -11.51 -11.31 -10.92
N GLY A 163 -12.11 -11.99 -11.90
CA GLY A 163 -13.51 -11.82 -12.24
C GLY A 163 -14.43 -12.13 -11.06
N GLY A 164 -15.32 -11.20 -10.72
CA GLY A 164 -16.22 -11.28 -9.58
C GLY A 164 -15.57 -10.94 -8.22
N THR A 165 -14.39 -10.32 -8.19
CA THR A 165 -13.82 -9.78 -6.94
C THR A 165 -14.68 -8.63 -6.38
N ARG A 166 -14.80 -8.57 -5.05
CA ARG A 166 -15.42 -7.49 -4.29
C ARG A 166 -14.46 -7.08 -3.16
N PHE A 167 -13.70 -6.01 -3.33
CA PHE A 167 -12.58 -5.72 -2.44
C PHE A 167 -12.48 -4.25 -2.05
N TYR A 168 -12.17 -4.01 -0.78
CA TYR A 168 -11.85 -2.69 -0.25
C TYR A 168 -10.48 -2.67 0.43
N GLN A 169 -9.58 -1.81 -0.03
CA GLN A 169 -8.31 -1.48 0.60
C GLN A 169 -8.33 -0.06 1.14
N HIS A 170 -7.83 0.12 2.35
CA HIS A 170 -7.58 1.44 2.93
C HIS A 170 -6.15 1.53 3.44
N ILE A 171 -5.37 2.45 2.89
CA ILE A 171 -4.02 2.77 3.36
C ILE A 171 -4.08 4.14 4.06
N ALA A 172 -3.77 4.16 5.35
CA ALA A 172 -3.68 5.37 6.15
C ALA A 172 -2.24 5.62 6.57
N VAL A 173 -1.70 6.79 6.22
CA VAL A 173 -0.34 7.21 6.55
C VAL A 173 -0.38 8.33 7.59
N ASN A 174 0.32 8.14 8.69
CA ASN A 174 0.63 9.18 9.67
C ASN A 174 2.11 9.54 9.57
N ALA A 175 2.42 10.69 8.98
CA ALA A 175 3.80 11.12 8.75
C ALA A 175 4.16 12.33 9.62
N HIS A 176 5.21 12.21 10.42
CA HIS A 176 5.86 13.37 11.04
C HIS A 176 6.42 14.31 9.95
N PRO A 177 6.40 15.65 10.13
CA PRO A 177 6.93 16.60 9.12
C PRO A 177 8.36 16.30 8.65
N ASP A 178 9.21 15.80 9.55
CA ASP A 178 10.62 15.45 9.27
C ASP A 178 10.83 14.00 8.78
N SER A 179 9.76 13.22 8.68
CA SER A 179 9.83 11.84 8.21
C SER A 179 9.77 11.76 6.68
N THR A 180 9.92 10.55 6.17
CA THR A 180 9.68 10.24 4.77
C THR A 180 8.93 8.94 4.68
N VAL A 181 7.81 8.95 3.95
CA VAL A 181 7.00 7.76 3.69
C VAL A 181 6.81 7.59 2.18
N LEU A 182 7.24 6.45 1.65
CA LEU A 182 6.98 6.04 0.27
C LEU A 182 5.86 5.00 0.27
N VAL A 183 4.83 5.22 -0.55
CA VAL A 183 3.72 4.27 -0.74
C VAL A 183 3.61 3.94 -2.22
N GLY A 184 3.72 2.66 -2.55
CA GLY A 184 3.56 2.15 -3.90
C GLY A 184 2.28 1.34 -4.05
N GLU A 185 1.55 1.56 -5.14
CA GLU A 185 0.37 0.76 -5.48
C GLU A 185 0.40 0.42 -6.96
N THR A 186 0.41 -0.86 -7.29
CA THR A 186 0.27 -1.34 -8.67
C THR A 186 -0.95 -2.24 -8.78
N LEU A 187 -1.81 -1.96 -9.74
CA LEU A 187 -3.08 -2.65 -9.98
C LEU A 187 -3.14 -3.14 -11.43
N LEU A 188 -3.41 -4.43 -11.62
CA LEU A 188 -3.79 -4.98 -12.92
C LEU A 188 -5.30 -4.78 -13.16
N ALA A 189 -5.67 -4.55 -14.42
CA ALA A 189 -7.07 -4.56 -14.85
C ALA A 189 -7.73 -5.94 -14.69
N GLY A 190 -6.96 -7.01 -14.54
CA GLY A 190 -7.45 -8.37 -14.34
C GLY A 190 -6.37 -9.42 -14.61
N ARG A 191 -6.75 -10.67 -14.85
CA ARG A 191 -5.82 -11.70 -15.33
C ARG A 191 -5.54 -11.50 -16.83
N LEU A 192 -4.68 -10.52 -17.15
CA LEU A 192 -4.34 -10.13 -18.52
C LEU A 192 -3.86 -11.33 -19.38
N ALA A 193 -3.04 -12.22 -18.81
CA ALA A 193 -2.56 -13.43 -19.48
C ALA A 193 -3.69 -14.43 -19.83
N ARG A 194 -4.87 -14.29 -19.23
CA ARG A 194 -6.08 -15.08 -19.52
C ARG A 194 -7.14 -14.28 -20.29
N GLY A 195 -6.78 -13.10 -20.80
CA GLY A 195 -7.72 -12.20 -21.50
C GLY A 195 -8.78 -11.57 -20.58
N GLU A 196 -8.65 -11.70 -19.26
CA GLU A 196 -9.60 -11.10 -18.32
C GLU A 196 -9.20 -9.65 -18.01
N ARG A 197 -10.09 -8.72 -18.33
CA ARG A 197 -9.95 -7.29 -18.06
C ARG A 197 -11.24 -6.76 -17.46
N HIS A 198 -11.12 -6.00 -16.38
CA HIS A 198 -12.21 -5.31 -15.68
C HIS A 198 -13.41 -6.23 -15.38
N ALA A 199 -13.16 -7.51 -15.07
CA ALA A 199 -14.20 -8.49 -14.78
C ALA A 199 -14.57 -8.56 -13.29
N TYR A 200 -13.88 -7.82 -12.44
CA TYR A 200 -14.21 -7.69 -11.02
C TYR A 200 -15.54 -6.95 -10.84
N THR A 201 -16.23 -7.25 -9.74
CA THR A 201 -17.49 -6.58 -9.40
C THR A 201 -17.23 -5.19 -8.84
N ALA A 202 -16.30 -5.08 -7.89
CA ALA A 202 -15.89 -3.81 -7.30
C ALA A 202 -14.46 -3.92 -6.75
N TYR A 203 -13.61 -2.98 -7.12
CA TYR A 203 -12.33 -2.72 -6.47
C TYR A 203 -12.33 -1.28 -5.96
N CYS A 204 -12.19 -1.09 -4.66
CA CYS A 204 -12.04 0.22 -4.05
C CYS A 204 -10.72 0.27 -3.27
N GLY A 205 -9.83 1.20 -3.63
CA GLY A 205 -8.61 1.48 -2.89
C GLY A 205 -8.60 2.94 -2.47
N ASP A 206 -8.46 3.19 -1.17
CA ASP A 206 -8.38 4.54 -0.62
C ASP A 206 -7.03 4.75 0.05
N LEU A 207 -6.27 5.74 -0.43
CA LEU A 207 -5.08 6.24 0.25
C LEU A 207 -5.43 7.54 0.98
N GLU A 208 -5.09 7.63 2.26
CA GLU A 208 -5.18 8.85 3.04
C GLU A 208 -3.85 9.14 3.74
N VAL A 209 -3.44 10.41 3.72
CA VAL A 209 -2.26 10.88 4.45
C VAL A 209 -2.68 11.93 5.46
N HIS A 210 -2.33 11.71 6.71
CA HIS A 210 -2.67 12.53 7.86
C HIS A 210 -1.41 13.11 8.50
N ASP A 211 -1.56 14.24 9.18
CA ASP A 211 -0.51 14.75 10.07
C ASP A 211 -0.52 14.05 11.44
N THR A 212 0.44 14.40 12.30
CA THR A 212 0.58 13.83 13.64
C THR A 212 -0.58 14.15 14.60
N ALA A 213 -1.43 15.12 14.26
CA ALA A 213 -2.65 15.43 15.00
C ALA A 213 -3.89 14.70 14.44
N GLY A 214 -3.70 13.84 13.42
CA GLY A 214 -4.79 13.10 12.77
C GLY A 214 -5.62 13.96 11.81
N ARG A 215 -5.10 15.10 11.34
CA ARG A 215 -5.80 15.90 10.32
C ARG A 215 -5.46 15.36 8.94
N LEU A 216 -6.48 15.14 8.12
CA LEU A 216 -6.32 14.75 6.72
C LEU A 216 -5.59 15.84 5.94
N LEU A 217 -4.47 15.48 5.32
CA LEU A 217 -3.68 16.35 4.46
C LEU A 217 -4.10 16.20 2.99
N PHE A 218 -4.20 14.95 2.52
CA PHE A 218 -4.76 14.62 1.21
C PHE A 218 -5.28 13.18 1.19
N ALA A 219 -6.09 12.87 0.18
CA ALA A 219 -6.58 11.53 -0.12
C ALA A 219 -6.57 11.27 -1.63
N ASP A 220 -6.42 10.01 -2.02
CA ASP A 220 -6.56 9.54 -3.40
C ASP A 220 -7.42 8.27 -3.45
N PRO A 221 -8.74 8.40 -3.64
CA PRO A 221 -9.64 7.27 -3.78
C PRO A 221 -9.69 6.75 -5.23
N LEU A 222 -9.53 5.44 -5.39
CA LEU A 222 -9.65 4.71 -6.66
C LEU A 222 -10.76 3.68 -6.57
N HIS A 223 -11.95 4.02 -7.06
CA HIS A 223 -13.12 3.13 -7.04
C HIS A 223 -13.47 2.68 -8.47
N LEU A 224 -13.20 1.41 -8.76
CA LEU A 224 -13.40 0.79 -10.07
C LEU A 224 -14.56 -0.20 -9.98
N VAL A 225 -15.68 0.16 -10.61
CA VAL A 225 -16.94 -0.60 -10.59
C VAL A 225 -17.46 -0.68 -12.02
N PRO A 226 -17.00 -1.67 -12.81
CA PRO A 226 -17.24 -1.72 -14.25
C PRO A 226 -18.73 -1.72 -14.64
N ALA A 227 -19.59 -2.30 -13.78
CA ALA A 227 -21.03 -2.33 -13.98
C ALA A 227 -21.73 -0.98 -13.75
N ASP A 228 -21.14 -0.11 -12.93
CA ASP A 228 -21.74 1.19 -12.56
C ASP A 228 -21.27 2.29 -13.52
N ARG A 229 -19.98 2.29 -13.92
CA ARG A 229 -19.37 3.24 -14.86
C ARG A 229 -18.24 2.61 -15.66
N ALA A 230 -18.02 3.12 -16.88
CA ALA A 230 -16.90 2.70 -17.71
C ALA A 230 -15.56 3.00 -17.04
N VAL A 231 -14.75 1.95 -16.86
CA VAL A 231 -13.40 2.03 -16.27
C VAL A 231 -12.29 2.17 -17.32
N THR A 232 -12.66 2.08 -18.60
CA THR A 232 -11.77 2.24 -19.76
C THR A 232 -11.81 3.66 -20.35
N GLY A 233 -12.38 4.62 -19.62
CA GLY A 233 -12.35 6.02 -20.05
C GLY A 233 -10.95 6.63 -19.91
N PRO A 234 -10.62 7.69 -20.67
CA PRO A 234 -9.31 8.35 -20.63
C PRO A 234 -8.99 9.02 -19.27
N ALA A 235 -10.02 9.22 -18.43
CA ALA A 235 -9.88 9.72 -17.07
C ALA A 235 -9.74 8.60 -16.00
N VAL A 236 -9.70 7.34 -16.42
CA VAL A 236 -9.59 6.17 -15.55
C VAL A 236 -8.40 5.31 -15.99
N MET A 237 -8.61 4.16 -16.64
CA MET A 237 -7.52 3.29 -17.10
C MET A 237 -7.31 3.32 -18.62
N ASP A 238 -8.15 4.02 -19.40
CA ASP A 238 -8.12 3.94 -20.87
C ASP A 238 -8.14 2.45 -21.31
N ASP A 239 -7.40 2.06 -22.34
CA ASP A 239 -7.20 0.64 -22.72
C ASP A 239 -6.05 -0.08 -21.96
N PHE A 240 -5.41 0.59 -21.00
CA PHE A 240 -4.22 0.06 -20.32
C PHE A 240 -4.55 -1.07 -19.35
N GLY A 241 -3.67 -2.07 -19.30
CA GLY A 241 -3.81 -3.23 -18.44
C GLY A 241 -3.28 -3.06 -17.02
N VAL A 242 -2.49 -2.01 -16.78
CA VAL A 242 -1.77 -1.79 -15.52
C VAL A 242 -1.79 -0.30 -15.17
N LEU A 243 -2.10 -0.02 -13.91
CA LEU A 243 -1.99 1.29 -13.28
C LEU A 243 -1.01 1.17 -12.11
N SER A 244 0.04 1.99 -12.06
CA SER A 244 0.96 2.06 -10.93
C SER A 244 1.12 3.49 -10.44
N SER A 245 1.09 3.67 -9.12
CA SER A 245 1.27 4.96 -8.46
C SER A 245 2.36 4.85 -7.40
N LEU A 246 3.17 5.90 -7.26
CA LEU A 246 4.14 6.08 -6.18
C LEU A 246 3.89 7.43 -5.52
N TYR A 247 3.67 7.43 -4.22
CA TYR A 247 3.55 8.63 -3.39
C TYR A 247 4.79 8.76 -2.51
N VAL A 248 5.37 9.94 -2.48
CA VAL A 248 6.56 10.28 -1.69
C VAL A 248 6.17 11.41 -0.76
N VAL A 249 5.79 11.07 0.48
CA VAL A 249 5.43 12.04 1.51
C VAL A 249 6.71 12.43 2.26
N THR A 250 7.21 13.65 2.05
CA THR A 250 8.47 14.09 2.66
C THR A 250 8.55 15.62 2.77
N GLY A 251 9.13 16.10 3.87
CA GLY A 251 9.56 17.50 4.03
C GLY A 251 11.07 17.71 3.82
N ARG A 252 11.84 16.63 3.53
CA ARG A 252 13.32 16.69 3.50
C ARG A 252 13.89 17.40 2.28
N ARG A 253 13.11 17.50 1.21
CA ARG A 253 13.48 18.15 -0.05
C ARG A 253 12.32 19.01 -0.53
N PRO A 254 12.58 20.08 -1.31
CA PRO A 254 11.50 20.83 -1.95
C PRO A 254 10.61 19.89 -2.77
N ALA A 255 9.30 19.98 -2.59
CA ALA A 255 8.34 19.11 -3.24
C ALA A 255 8.51 19.06 -4.77
N GLN A 256 8.76 20.21 -5.38
CA GLN A 256 9.01 20.32 -6.81
C GLN A 256 10.23 19.50 -7.25
N ALA A 257 11.32 19.49 -6.49
CA ALA A 257 12.51 18.71 -6.82
C ALA A 257 12.23 17.20 -6.79
N VAL A 258 11.35 16.73 -5.89
CA VAL A 258 10.90 15.34 -5.85
C VAL A 258 10.04 15.04 -7.08
N ALA A 259 9.09 15.92 -7.43
CA ALA A 259 8.23 15.76 -8.60
C ALA A 259 9.04 15.74 -9.91
N ASP A 260 10.00 16.65 -10.07
CA ASP A 260 10.88 16.72 -11.24
C ASP A 260 11.73 15.45 -11.37
N THR A 261 12.31 14.97 -10.25
CA THR A 261 13.07 13.71 -10.23
C THR A 261 12.22 12.52 -10.70
N MET A 262 10.97 12.43 -10.24
CA MET A 262 10.03 11.38 -10.65
C MET A 262 9.62 11.55 -12.12
N HIS A 263 9.38 12.79 -12.56
CA HIS A 263 9.05 13.11 -13.95
C HIS A 263 10.17 12.72 -14.92
N GLU A 264 11.41 13.10 -14.63
CA GLU A 264 12.59 12.78 -15.45
C GLU A 264 12.85 11.27 -15.53
N ALA A 265 12.59 10.54 -14.43
CA ALA A 265 12.65 9.09 -14.43
C ALA A 265 11.59 8.49 -15.36
N LEU A 266 10.35 8.98 -15.31
CA LEU A 266 9.24 8.49 -16.14
C LEU A 266 9.35 8.87 -17.62
N ALA A 267 9.85 10.08 -17.92
CA ALA A 267 9.99 10.57 -19.29
C ALA A 267 10.87 9.65 -20.16
N ARG A 268 11.82 8.94 -19.54
CA ARG A 268 12.72 7.99 -20.21
C ARG A 268 12.07 6.66 -20.57
N THR A 269 10.85 6.40 -20.08
CA THR A 269 10.17 5.10 -20.26
C THR A 269 9.31 5.05 -21.52
N GLY A 270 8.86 6.20 -22.03
CA GLY A 270 7.88 6.29 -23.12
C GLY A 270 6.46 5.84 -22.74
N LEU A 271 6.22 5.46 -21.48
CA LEU A 271 4.90 5.11 -20.98
C LEU A 271 4.03 6.35 -20.75
N ARG A 272 2.72 6.15 -20.72
CA ARG A 272 1.79 7.23 -20.36
C ARG A 272 1.85 7.46 -18.87
N ALA A 273 2.52 8.52 -18.46
CA ALA A 273 2.79 8.80 -17.07
C ALA A 273 2.79 10.30 -16.76
N GLY A 274 2.66 10.63 -15.47
CA GLY A 274 2.78 11.98 -14.96
C GLY A 274 3.29 11.98 -13.53
N ALA A 275 3.94 13.07 -13.14
CA ALA A 275 4.35 13.33 -11.76
C ALA A 275 3.97 14.76 -11.39
N SER A 276 3.60 14.99 -10.13
CA SER A 276 3.21 16.29 -9.62
C SER A 276 3.47 16.40 -8.13
N VAL A 277 3.56 17.63 -7.64
CA VAL A 277 3.61 17.96 -6.22
C VAL A 277 2.33 17.49 -5.51
N LEU A 278 2.50 16.96 -4.29
CA LEU A 278 1.40 16.63 -3.38
C LEU A 278 0.84 17.90 -2.72
N PRO A 279 -0.45 17.94 -2.34
CA PRO A 279 -1.05 19.08 -1.66
C PRO A 279 -0.24 19.57 -0.44
N GLY A 280 -0.08 20.89 -0.32
CA GLY A 280 0.65 21.51 0.79
C GLY A 280 2.16 21.31 0.76
N ASP A 281 2.74 21.11 -0.42
CA ASP A 281 4.18 20.89 -0.66
C ASP A 281 4.77 19.74 0.16
N ARG A 282 3.97 18.68 0.39
CA ARG A 282 4.34 17.52 1.23
C ARG A 282 5.02 16.41 0.43
N GLY A 283 5.87 16.78 -0.53
CA GLY A 283 6.52 15.87 -1.46
C GLY A 283 5.79 15.75 -2.79
N ALA A 284 5.80 14.58 -3.41
CA ALA A 284 5.30 14.39 -4.76
C ALA A 284 4.66 13.02 -4.96
N TRP A 285 3.88 12.90 -6.03
CA TRP A 285 3.34 11.63 -6.49
C TRP A 285 3.56 11.48 -7.98
N ALA A 286 3.59 10.24 -8.43
CA ALA A 286 3.57 9.92 -9.84
C ALA A 286 2.68 8.73 -10.12
N ARG A 287 2.18 8.69 -11.35
CA ARG A 287 1.30 7.63 -11.85
C ARG A 287 1.68 7.29 -13.27
N VAL A 288 1.70 6.00 -13.55
CA VAL A 288 2.05 5.42 -14.84
C VAL A 288 0.99 4.39 -15.23
N LEU A 289 0.63 4.43 -16.51
CA LEU A 289 -0.23 3.47 -17.17
C LEU A 289 0.60 2.66 -18.18
N GLY A 290 0.25 1.39 -18.35
CA GLY A 290 0.87 0.54 -19.36
C GLY A 290 0.06 -0.70 -19.67
N ASP A 291 0.36 -1.36 -20.78
CA ASP A 291 -0.42 -2.51 -21.25
C ASP A 291 -0.11 -3.79 -20.48
N ARG A 292 1.15 -3.92 -20.04
CA ARG A 292 1.68 -5.12 -19.41
C ARG A 292 2.51 -4.78 -18.17
N SER A 293 2.57 -5.72 -17.24
CA SER A 293 3.27 -5.57 -15.96
C SER A 293 4.78 -5.27 -16.08
N PRO A 294 5.56 -5.92 -16.97
CA PRO A 294 7.03 -5.77 -16.92
C PRO A 294 7.53 -4.35 -17.23
N GLU A 295 6.88 -3.66 -18.17
CA GLU A 295 7.26 -2.28 -18.55
C GLU A 295 6.95 -1.30 -17.43
N VAL A 296 5.76 -1.42 -16.83
CA VAL A 296 5.34 -0.60 -15.68
C VAL A 296 6.16 -0.89 -14.43
N GLU A 297 6.48 -2.16 -14.15
CA GLU A 297 7.36 -2.55 -13.05
C GLU A 297 8.77 -1.95 -13.22
N THR A 298 9.30 -1.98 -14.45
CA THR A 298 10.59 -1.35 -14.76
C THR A 298 10.55 0.15 -14.51
N ALA A 299 9.50 0.83 -14.97
CA ALA A 299 9.30 2.25 -14.74
C ALA A 299 9.19 2.58 -13.24
N PHE A 300 8.40 1.81 -12.49
CA PHE A 300 8.26 1.96 -11.04
C PHE A 300 9.62 1.84 -10.33
N MET A 301 10.41 0.82 -10.67
CA MET A 301 11.74 0.61 -10.10
C MET A 301 12.70 1.76 -10.43
N GLN A 302 12.64 2.32 -11.64
CA GLN A 302 13.46 3.48 -12.03
C GLN A 302 13.08 4.75 -11.26
N VAL A 303 11.79 4.98 -11.04
CA VAL A 303 11.32 6.11 -10.23
C VAL A 303 11.73 5.92 -8.77
N TRP A 304 11.54 4.73 -8.22
CA TRP A 304 11.97 4.41 -6.86
C TRP A 304 13.49 4.59 -6.67
N ASP A 305 14.31 4.09 -7.61
CA ASP A 305 15.76 4.30 -7.60
C ASP A 305 16.13 5.79 -7.61
N ALA A 306 15.51 6.58 -8.50
CA ALA A 306 15.75 8.01 -8.60
C ALA A 306 15.38 8.74 -7.29
N VAL A 307 14.25 8.39 -6.69
CA VAL A 307 13.80 8.95 -5.40
C VAL A 307 14.73 8.56 -4.25
N ARG A 308 15.17 7.29 -4.15
CA ARG A 308 16.13 6.89 -3.12
C ARG A 308 17.46 7.62 -3.26
N ARG A 309 17.97 7.81 -4.49
CA ARG A 309 19.19 8.59 -4.71
C ARG A 309 19.04 10.03 -4.26
N LEU A 310 17.89 10.65 -4.54
CA LEU A 310 17.61 12.02 -4.10
C LEU A 310 17.51 12.14 -2.57
N LEU A 311 16.87 11.18 -1.90
CA LEU A 311 16.51 11.28 -0.49
C LEU A 311 17.55 10.69 0.47
N LEU A 312 18.22 9.62 0.05
CA LEU A 312 19.19 8.85 0.86
C LEU A 312 20.61 8.91 0.30
N GLY A 313 20.80 9.36 -0.95
CA GLY A 313 22.11 9.31 -1.61
C GLY A 313 22.52 7.92 -2.10
N VAL A 314 21.64 6.93 -2.00
CA VAL A 314 21.91 5.51 -2.36
C VAL A 314 20.86 4.98 -3.33
N PRO A 315 21.20 4.03 -4.22
CA PRO A 315 20.27 3.45 -5.19
C PRO A 315 19.22 2.54 -4.54
N ALA A 316 18.15 2.19 -5.26
CA ALA A 316 17.32 1.05 -4.89
C ALA A 316 18.12 -0.26 -5.04
N PRO A 317 17.99 -1.24 -4.13
CA PRO A 317 18.71 -2.50 -4.29
C PRO A 317 18.14 -3.27 -5.48
N ALA A 318 18.96 -4.16 -6.03
CA ALA A 318 18.46 -5.14 -6.98
C ALA A 318 17.35 -5.99 -6.31
N ARG A 319 16.20 -6.11 -6.97
CA ARG A 319 15.07 -6.92 -6.52
C ARG A 319 15.49 -8.40 -6.52
N ARG A 320 16.05 -8.87 -5.40
CA ARG A 320 16.31 -10.29 -5.16
C ARG A 320 15.12 -10.85 -4.43
N ARG A 321 14.44 -11.82 -5.05
CA ARG A 321 13.41 -12.61 -4.39
C ARG A 321 14.16 -13.66 -3.58
N TRP A 322 14.08 -13.56 -2.25
CA TRP A 322 14.74 -14.47 -1.30
C TRP A 322 13.75 -15.51 -0.79
#